data_AF-A0A0F7PLQ2-F1
#
_entry.id   AF-A0A0F7PLQ2-F1
#
_cell.length_a   1.000
_cell.length_b   1.000
_cell.length_c   1.000
_cell.angle_alpha   90.00
_cell.angle_beta   90.00
_cell.angle_gamma   90.00
#
_symmetry.space_group_name_H-M   'P 1'
#
loop_
_entity.id
_entity.type
_entity.pdbx_description
1 polymer ?
#
loop_
_entity_poly.entity_id
_entity_poly.type
_entity_poly.pdbx_seq_one_letter_code
_entity_poly.pdbx_strand_id
1 'polypeptide(L)'
;MNAPVASPIAAQTVTLTVNGRSETVTVAPRTQLADILRDHLDLTATHLGCEQGVCGACTVMVDGKPTRSCLMFAASCEGATVETLEGYEGDDLMDRLRDAFRTNHALQCGFCTPGMLATARDLVERLEEPDESRIRHELSGNLCRCTGYVGIVAAIAQVIEERKALGIASTGAARSPRPETTGFTPFDAAITDKPVTAAVSSGTVTVEDGWSVVKREVTLVHSPMAVWKHFSDLGAVAACLPGASLSKYDDSTFAGHVSVAFGPIAAKFEGEGTYDTNDESQTGRVTGRGKDRGGQSAVEGELSYTIRPASQGPQASIVDVSFRFRIQGMLGQFNRPELVNGFVDYILGEFVANCDSVLSGGEVRESKGISAFAMIRAVVGSKLKSLFGRN
;
A
#
# COMPACT_ATOMS: atom_id res chain seq x y z
N MET A 1 -8.20 -41.53 30.05
CA MET A 1 -9.67 -41.63 30.05
C MET A 1 -10.16 -41.00 28.76
N ASN A 2 -10.34 -41.82 27.71
CA ASN A 2 -10.88 -41.35 26.45
C ASN A 2 -12.37 -41.14 26.66
N ALA A 3 -12.83 -39.90 26.54
CA ALA A 3 -14.25 -39.59 26.54
C ALA A 3 -14.94 -40.41 25.42
N PRO A 4 -16.15 -40.95 25.67
CA PRO A 4 -16.88 -41.64 24.62
C PRO A 4 -17.13 -40.66 23.46
N VAL A 5 -16.83 -41.11 22.24
CA VAL A 5 -17.17 -40.40 21.00
C VAL A 5 -18.67 -40.15 21.05
N ALA A 6 -19.06 -38.88 21.03
CA ALA A 6 -20.45 -38.45 21.12
C ALA A 6 -21.31 -39.17 20.07
N SER A 7 -22.57 -39.46 20.45
CA SER A 7 -23.61 -39.99 19.56
C SER A 7 -23.59 -39.32 18.18
N PRO A 8 -23.89 -40.04 17.08
CA PRO A 8 -23.91 -39.46 15.75
C PRO A 8 -24.79 -38.21 15.78
N ILE A 9 -24.20 -37.06 15.46
CA ILE A 9 -24.92 -35.79 15.37
C ILE A 9 -26.06 -36.03 14.38
N ALA A 10 -27.30 -35.84 14.83
CA ALA A 10 -28.47 -36.06 13.98
C ALA A 10 -28.34 -35.20 12.71
N ALA A 11 -28.38 -35.86 11.55
CA ALA A 11 -28.41 -35.16 10.27
C ALA A 11 -29.71 -34.35 10.16
N GLN A 12 -29.63 -33.21 9.50
CA GLN A 12 -30.78 -32.36 9.18
C GLN A 12 -30.97 -32.32 7.67
N THR A 13 -32.23 -32.26 7.24
CA THR A 13 -32.58 -32.01 5.85
C THR A 13 -32.82 -30.52 5.67
N VAL A 14 -32.17 -29.92 4.67
CA VAL A 14 -32.33 -28.51 4.31
C VAL A 14 -32.71 -28.39 2.84
N THR A 15 -33.66 -27.52 2.52
CA THR A 15 -34.05 -27.19 1.14
C THR A 15 -33.67 -25.76 0.81
N LEU A 16 -33.01 -25.55 -0.32
CA LEU A 16 -32.54 -24.25 -0.80
C LEU A 16 -32.72 -24.15 -2.32
N THR A 17 -32.81 -22.94 -2.84
CA THR A 17 -32.80 -22.72 -4.29
C THR A 17 -31.39 -22.40 -4.74
N VAL A 18 -30.75 -23.25 -5.53
CA VAL A 18 -29.39 -23.04 -6.04
C VAL A 18 -29.45 -22.84 -7.56
N ASN A 19 -28.99 -21.70 -8.06
CA ASN A 19 -28.98 -21.36 -9.49
C ASN A 19 -30.37 -21.58 -10.15
N GLY A 20 -31.44 -21.17 -9.46
CA GLY A 20 -32.83 -21.30 -9.94
C GLY A 20 -33.46 -22.69 -9.77
N ARG A 21 -32.75 -23.67 -9.21
CA ARG A 21 -33.24 -25.04 -8.98
C ARG A 21 -33.45 -25.31 -7.49
N SER A 22 -34.56 -25.95 -7.13
CA SER A 22 -34.78 -26.41 -5.76
C SER A 22 -33.92 -27.64 -5.49
N GLU A 23 -33.04 -27.55 -4.50
CA GLU A 23 -32.13 -28.61 -4.08
C GLU A 23 -32.37 -28.96 -2.61
N THR A 24 -32.47 -30.24 -2.31
CA THR A 24 -32.70 -30.75 -0.94
C THR A 24 -31.55 -31.68 -0.55
N VAL A 25 -30.84 -31.35 0.53
CA VAL A 25 -29.70 -32.13 1.02
C VAL A 25 -29.88 -32.54 2.47
N THR A 26 -29.38 -33.72 2.84
CA THR A 26 -29.39 -34.20 4.22
C THR A 26 -27.96 -34.29 4.74
N VAL A 27 -27.60 -33.38 5.66
CA VAL A 27 -26.21 -33.13 6.10
C VAL A 27 -26.12 -32.94 7.61
N ALA A 28 -24.91 -32.94 8.17
CA ALA A 28 -24.74 -32.58 9.58
C ALA A 28 -25.04 -31.07 9.78
N PRO A 29 -25.61 -30.64 10.92
CA PRO A 29 -25.90 -29.22 11.17
C PRO A 29 -24.70 -28.27 11.06
N ARG A 30 -23.50 -28.79 11.31
CA ARG A 30 -22.22 -28.05 11.22
C ARG A 30 -21.68 -27.91 9.80
N THR A 31 -22.25 -28.61 8.82
CA THR A 31 -21.79 -28.54 7.42
C THR A 31 -21.95 -27.10 6.94
N GLN A 32 -20.93 -26.56 6.27
CA GLN A 32 -20.97 -25.19 5.76
C GLN A 32 -21.65 -25.15 4.39
N LEU A 33 -22.19 -24.00 3.99
CA LEU A 33 -22.75 -23.81 2.65
C LEU A 33 -21.71 -24.11 1.57
N ALA A 34 -20.44 -23.78 1.80
CA ALA A 34 -19.36 -24.10 0.87
C ALA A 34 -19.26 -25.63 0.62
N ASP A 35 -19.38 -26.43 1.67
CA ASP A 35 -19.32 -27.89 1.58
C ASP A 35 -20.58 -28.45 0.91
N ILE A 36 -21.77 -27.88 1.19
CA ILE A 36 -23.01 -28.23 0.48
C ILE A 36 -22.81 -28.03 -1.03
N LEU A 37 -22.34 -26.85 -1.44
CA LEU A 37 -22.16 -26.54 -2.86
C LEU A 37 -21.13 -27.47 -3.51
N ARG A 38 -19.98 -27.68 -2.88
CA ARG A 38 -18.85 -28.41 -3.46
C ARG A 38 -19.01 -29.92 -3.43
N ASP A 39 -19.40 -30.47 -2.28
CA ASP A 39 -19.29 -31.91 -2.00
C ASP A 39 -20.64 -32.63 -2.12
N HIS A 40 -21.75 -31.89 -2.06
CA HIS A 40 -23.09 -32.46 -2.19
C HIS A 40 -23.79 -32.11 -3.52
N LEU A 41 -23.44 -30.99 -4.14
CA LEU A 41 -24.03 -30.51 -5.39
C LEU A 41 -23.04 -30.41 -6.57
N ASP A 42 -21.77 -30.77 -6.36
CA ASP A 42 -20.69 -30.71 -7.36
C ASP A 42 -20.47 -29.32 -8.02
N LEU A 43 -20.87 -28.24 -7.34
CA LEU A 43 -20.67 -26.84 -7.75
C LEU A 43 -19.30 -26.33 -7.26
N THR A 44 -18.26 -26.78 -7.96
CA THR A 44 -16.87 -26.67 -7.52
C THR A 44 -16.18 -25.34 -7.80
N ALA A 45 -16.82 -24.39 -8.50
CA ALA A 45 -16.28 -23.04 -8.66
C ALA A 45 -16.17 -22.28 -7.33
N THR A 46 -16.95 -22.69 -6.32
CA THR A 46 -16.78 -22.18 -4.96
C THR A 46 -15.50 -22.74 -4.36
N HIS A 47 -14.50 -21.90 -4.12
CA HIS A 47 -13.20 -22.35 -3.58
C HIS A 47 -13.05 -22.08 -2.08
N LEU A 48 -12.37 -22.99 -1.37
CA LEU A 48 -12.01 -22.86 0.04
C LEU A 48 -10.51 -22.59 0.17
N GLY A 49 -10.15 -21.37 0.59
CA GLY A 49 -8.74 -20.98 0.78
C GLY A 49 -8.31 -20.74 2.22
N CYS A 50 -9.26 -20.39 3.11
CA CYS A 50 -8.92 -20.03 4.50
C CYS A 50 -9.92 -20.51 5.56
N GLU A 51 -11.18 -20.79 5.19
CA GLU A 51 -12.24 -21.26 6.09
C GLU A 51 -12.54 -20.38 7.32
N GLN A 52 -12.08 -19.13 7.29
CA GLN A 52 -12.28 -18.13 8.35
C GLN A 52 -12.85 -16.81 7.81
N GLY A 53 -13.36 -16.80 6.57
CA GLY A 53 -13.98 -15.64 5.93
C GLY A 53 -13.05 -14.55 5.40
N VAL A 54 -11.73 -14.73 5.51
CA VAL A 54 -10.71 -13.73 5.17
C VAL A 54 -10.45 -13.62 3.66
N CYS A 55 -10.25 -14.75 2.97
CA CYS A 55 -9.77 -14.72 1.58
C CYS A 55 -10.84 -14.37 0.53
N GLY A 56 -12.12 -14.60 0.83
CA GLY A 56 -13.23 -14.36 -0.11
C GLY A 56 -13.34 -15.30 -1.31
N ALA A 57 -12.47 -16.30 -1.47
CA ALA A 57 -12.57 -17.26 -2.57
C ALA A 57 -13.89 -18.08 -2.57
N CYS A 58 -14.54 -18.17 -1.41
CA CYS A 58 -15.82 -18.86 -1.22
C CYS A 58 -17.04 -17.94 -1.40
N THR A 59 -16.88 -16.75 -2.00
CA THR A 59 -17.98 -15.80 -2.11
C THR A 59 -19.01 -16.28 -3.14
N VAL A 60 -20.26 -16.36 -2.72
CA VAL A 60 -21.45 -16.65 -3.53
C VAL A 60 -22.52 -15.61 -3.22
N MET A 61 -23.57 -15.51 -4.04
CA MET A 61 -24.71 -14.66 -3.70
C MET A 61 -25.70 -15.47 -2.87
N VAL A 62 -26.12 -14.92 -1.73
CA VAL A 62 -27.21 -15.46 -0.91
C VAL A 62 -28.25 -14.37 -0.76
N ASP A 63 -29.46 -14.63 -1.24
CA ASP A 63 -30.58 -13.67 -1.27
C ASP A 63 -30.16 -12.30 -1.84
N GLY A 64 -29.44 -12.34 -2.96
CA GLY A 64 -28.92 -11.16 -3.67
C GLY A 64 -27.75 -10.45 -2.99
N LYS A 65 -27.05 -11.09 -2.03
CA LYS A 65 -25.92 -10.48 -1.32
C LYS A 65 -24.66 -11.36 -1.36
N PRO A 66 -23.46 -10.78 -1.65
CA PRO A 66 -22.20 -11.50 -1.55
C PRO A 66 -21.98 -12.00 -0.13
N THR A 67 -21.84 -13.31 0.03
CA THR A 67 -21.79 -13.98 1.32
C THR A 67 -20.64 -14.98 1.36
N ARG A 68 -19.99 -15.08 2.53
CA ARG A 68 -18.95 -16.11 2.77
C ARG A 68 -19.62 -17.45 3.02
N SER A 69 -19.68 -18.31 2.01
CA SER A 69 -20.28 -19.64 2.17
C SER A 69 -19.56 -20.50 3.22
N CYS A 70 -18.26 -20.28 3.47
CA CYS A 70 -17.52 -20.95 4.54
C CYS A 70 -17.91 -20.52 5.97
N LEU A 71 -18.71 -19.47 6.14
CA LEU A 71 -19.18 -18.99 7.44
C LEU A 71 -20.69 -19.17 7.64
N MET A 72 -21.39 -19.75 6.67
CA MET A 72 -22.82 -20.00 6.73
C MET A 72 -23.06 -21.49 6.95
N PHE A 73 -23.73 -21.86 8.04
CA PHE A 73 -24.05 -23.24 8.33
C PHE A 73 -25.30 -23.70 7.58
N ALA A 74 -25.36 -24.99 7.27
CA ALA A 74 -26.53 -25.67 6.70
C ALA A 74 -27.82 -25.35 7.46
N ALA A 75 -27.75 -25.21 8.79
CA ALA A 75 -28.90 -24.91 9.65
C ALA A 75 -29.52 -23.52 9.38
N SER A 76 -28.81 -22.66 8.66
CA SER A 76 -29.24 -21.32 8.29
C SER A 76 -29.58 -21.20 6.80
N CYS A 77 -29.49 -22.28 6.03
CA CYS A 77 -29.71 -22.26 4.58
C CYS A 77 -31.15 -22.58 4.16
N GLU A 78 -32.04 -22.94 5.10
CA GLU A 78 -33.43 -23.30 4.76
C GLU A 78 -34.15 -22.15 4.05
N GLY A 79 -34.67 -22.45 2.85
CA GLY A 79 -35.37 -21.49 2.00
C GLY A 79 -34.49 -20.42 1.34
N ALA A 80 -33.16 -20.45 1.54
CA ALA A 80 -32.25 -19.46 0.96
C ALA A 80 -32.16 -19.60 -0.57
N THR A 81 -32.01 -18.47 -1.27
CA THR A 81 -31.67 -18.45 -2.69
C THR A 81 -30.17 -18.23 -2.85
N VAL A 82 -29.47 -19.16 -3.46
CA VAL A 82 -28.02 -19.17 -3.65
C VAL A 82 -27.68 -19.13 -5.13
N GLU A 83 -26.82 -18.19 -5.53
CA GLU A 83 -26.29 -18.12 -6.89
C GLU A 83 -24.77 -18.29 -6.85
N THR A 84 -24.27 -19.24 -7.62
CA THR A 84 -22.85 -19.55 -7.78
C THR A 84 -22.37 -19.18 -9.18
N LEU A 85 -21.05 -19.25 -9.43
CA LEU A 85 -20.50 -18.87 -10.72
C LEU A 85 -21.09 -19.69 -11.89
N GLU A 86 -21.40 -20.96 -11.62
CA GLU A 86 -22.01 -21.91 -12.55
C GLU A 86 -23.44 -21.51 -12.96
N GLY A 87 -24.15 -20.73 -12.15
CA GLY A 87 -25.50 -20.27 -12.44
C GLY A 87 -25.60 -19.12 -13.44
N TYR A 88 -24.48 -18.48 -13.78
CA TYR A 88 -24.43 -17.31 -14.67
C TYR A 88 -24.13 -17.68 -16.13
N GLU A 89 -24.61 -18.82 -16.61
CA GLU A 89 -24.57 -19.14 -18.03
C GLU A 89 -25.64 -18.32 -18.76
N GLY A 90 -25.24 -17.54 -19.78
CA GLY A 90 -26.14 -16.65 -20.54
C GLY A 90 -26.51 -15.34 -19.83
N ASP A 91 -25.85 -14.99 -18.72
CA ASP A 91 -25.98 -13.69 -18.07
C ASP A 91 -25.08 -12.65 -18.79
N ASP A 92 -25.69 -11.68 -19.47
CA ASP A 92 -24.98 -10.65 -20.28
C ASP A 92 -23.96 -9.86 -19.45
N LEU A 93 -24.28 -9.55 -18.18
CA LEU A 93 -23.38 -8.81 -17.32
C LEU A 93 -22.16 -9.67 -16.93
N MET A 94 -22.38 -10.95 -16.62
CA MET A 94 -21.29 -11.87 -16.30
C MET A 94 -20.41 -12.14 -17.52
N ASP A 95 -20.98 -12.21 -18.72
CA ASP A 95 -20.21 -12.38 -19.95
C ASP A 95 -19.32 -11.16 -20.24
N ARG A 96 -19.82 -9.93 -20.04
CA ARG A 96 -19.00 -8.71 -20.07
C ARG A 96 -17.89 -8.73 -19.03
N LEU A 97 -18.19 -9.16 -17.80
CA LEU A 97 -17.18 -9.31 -16.75
C LEU A 97 -16.10 -10.33 -17.11
N ARG A 98 -16.47 -11.48 -17.66
CA ARG A 98 -15.51 -12.51 -18.12
C ARG A 98 -14.61 -11.97 -19.24
N ASP A 99 -15.19 -11.25 -20.20
CA ASP A 99 -14.45 -10.63 -21.30
C ASP A 99 -13.51 -9.52 -20.83
N ALA A 100 -13.96 -8.67 -19.92
CA ALA A 100 -13.14 -7.63 -19.30
C ALA A 100 -12.02 -8.25 -18.43
N PHE A 101 -12.30 -9.31 -17.68
CA PHE A 101 -11.29 -10.02 -16.90
C PHE A 101 -10.22 -10.64 -17.79
N ARG A 102 -10.62 -11.21 -18.94
CA ARG A 102 -9.69 -11.73 -19.96
C ARG A 102 -8.81 -10.62 -20.53
N THR A 103 -9.43 -9.51 -20.95
CA THR A 103 -8.76 -8.40 -21.64
C THR A 103 -7.77 -7.67 -20.72
N ASN A 104 -8.13 -7.50 -19.44
CA ASN A 104 -7.31 -6.79 -18.47
C ASN A 104 -6.35 -7.70 -17.68
N HIS A 105 -6.17 -8.96 -18.10
CA HIS A 105 -5.34 -9.93 -17.38
C HIS A 105 -5.69 -10.04 -15.88
N ALA A 106 -6.99 -10.00 -15.56
CA ALA A 106 -7.52 -9.96 -14.20
C ALA A 106 -7.47 -11.32 -13.47
N LEU A 107 -6.84 -12.34 -14.07
CA LEU A 107 -6.63 -13.65 -13.47
C LEU A 107 -5.28 -14.24 -13.88
N GLN A 108 -4.72 -15.07 -12.99
CA GLN A 108 -3.53 -15.89 -13.26
C GLN A 108 -3.81 -17.34 -12.88
N CYS A 109 -3.68 -17.70 -11.60
CA CYS A 109 -3.95 -19.06 -11.14
C CYS A 109 -5.44 -19.44 -11.15
N GLY A 110 -6.34 -18.47 -11.30
CA GLY A 110 -7.79 -18.69 -11.34
C GLY A 110 -8.46 -18.93 -9.98
N PHE A 111 -7.70 -19.17 -8.90
CA PHE A 111 -8.26 -19.62 -7.63
C PHE A 111 -9.19 -18.59 -6.96
N CYS A 112 -8.84 -17.30 -6.97
CA CYS A 112 -9.73 -16.27 -6.42
C CYS A 112 -10.83 -15.83 -7.41
N THR A 113 -10.75 -16.22 -8.68
CA THR A 113 -11.57 -15.66 -9.75
C THR A 113 -13.08 -15.84 -9.54
N PRO A 114 -13.59 -16.99 -9.07
CA PRO A 114 -15.03 -17.13 -8.83
C PRO A 114 -15.57 -16.15 -7.78
N GLY A 115 -14.92 -16.03 -6.62
CA GLY A 115 -15.31 -15.06 -5.59
C GLY A 115 -15.13 -13.61 -6.03
N MET A 116 -14.10 -13.33 -6.84
CA MET A 116 -13.89 -12.02 -7.46
C MET A 116 -15.02 -11.66 -8.42
N LEU A 117 -15.45 -12.58 -9.29
CA LEU A 117 -16.53 -12.35 -10.26
C LEU A 117 -17.89 -12.16 -9.58
N ALA A 118 -18.21 -12.97 -8.56
CA ALA A 118 -19.43 -12.80 -7.77
C ALA A 118 -19.46 -11.40 -7.10
N THR A 119 -18.33 -10.96 -6.55
CA THR A 119 -18.23 -9.62 -5.95
C THR A 119 -18.26 -8.52 -7.01
N ALA A 120 -17.57 -8.70 -8.14
CA ALA A 120 -17.53 -7.76 -9.24
C ALA A 120 -18.94 -7.51 -9.82
N ARG A 121 -19.75 -8.55 -9.98
CA ARG A 121 -21.14 -8.45 -10.41
C ARG A 121 -21.96 -7.55 -9.47
N ASP A 122 -21.89 -7.80 -8.16
CA ASP A 122 -22.55 -6.96 -7.15
C ASP A 122 -22.11 -5.49 -7.22
N LEU A 123 -20.82 -5.24 -7.49
CA LEU A 123 -20.29 -3.89 -7.65
C LEU A 123 -20.83 -3.21 -8.90
N VAL A 124 -20.80 -3.89 -10.05
CA VAL A 124 -21.28 -3.31 -11.32
C VAL A 124 -22.77 -3.01 -11.26
N GLU A 125 -23.57 -3.88 -10.64
CA GLU A 125 -25.01 -3.69 -10.47
C GLU A 125 -25.36 -2.50 -9.58
N ARG A 126 -24.46 -2.11 -8.67
CA ARG A 126 -24.72 -1.06 -7.66
C ARG A 126 -24.04 0.28 -7.94
N LEU A 127 -22.78 0.26 -8.38
CA LEU A 127 -21.96 1.47 -8.47
C LEU A 127 -22.30 2.24 -9.75
N GLU A 128 -22.64 3.52 -9.59
CA GLU A 128 -22.94 4.42 -10.72
C GLU A 128 -21.68 4.92 -11.44
N GLU A 129 -20.57 5.07 -10.72
CA GLU A 129 -19.31 5.62 -11.24
C GLU A 129 -18.18 4.60 -11.11
N PRO A 130 -17.25 4.52 -12.08
CA PRO A 130 -16.12 3.59 -12.09
C PRO A 130 -14.98 4.08 -11.18
N ASP A 131 -15.30 4.52 -9.96
CA ASP A 131 -14.31 5.08 -9.05
C ASP A 131 -13.35 3.99 -8.54
N GLU A 132 -12.08 4.10 -8.93
CA GLU A 132 -11.06 3.09 -8.64
C GLU A 132 -10.89 2.86 -7.14
N SER A 133 -10.90 3.94 -6.34
CA SER A 133 -10.74 3.89 -4.90
C SER A 133 -11.90 3.13 -4.25
N ARG A 134 -13.12 3.40 -4.68
CA ARG A 134 -14.33 2.73 -4.21
C ARG A 134 -14.35 1.27 -4.59
N ILE A 135 -14.00 0.93 -5.83
CA ILE A 135 -13.91 -0.46 -6.29
C ILE A 135 -12.91 -1.22 -5.41
N ARG A 136 -11.71 -0.66 -5.18
CA ARG A 136 -10.70 -1.28 -4.30
C ARG A 136 -11.21 -1.49 -2.88
N HIS A 137 -11.86 -0.48 -2.32
CA HIS A 137 -12.41 -0.55 -0.97
C HIS A 137 -13.45 -1.66 -0.84
N GLU A 138 -14.41 -1.73 -1.75
CA GLU A 138 -15.47 -2.75 -1.68
C GLU A 138 -14.99 -4.15 -2.09
N LEU A 139 -13.96 -4.25 -2.94
CA LEU A 139 -13.32 -5.50 -3.29
C LEU A 139 -12.38 -6.03 -2.18
N SER A 140 -12.10 -5.26 -1.14
CA SER A 140 -11.17 -5.61 -0.05
C SER A 140 -11.49 -6.93 0.66
N GLY A 141 -12.72 -7.43 0.51
CA GLY A 141 -13.11 -8.76 0.94
C GLY A 141 -12.53 -9.92 0.12
N ASN A 142 -11.91 -9.71 -1.03
CA ASN A 142 -11.40 -10.80 -1.86
C ASN A 142 -9.89 -10.66 -2.01
N LEU A 143 -9.15 -11.66 -1.54
CA LEU A 143 -7.70 -11.67 -1.59
C LEU A 143 -7.20 -12.36 -2.86
N CYS A 144 -6.27 -11.72 -3.54
CA CYS A 144 -5.54 -12.29 -4.66
C CYS A 144 -4.04 -12.25 -4.36
N ARG A 145 -3.36 -13.40 -4.55
CA ARG A 145 -1.91 -13.49 -4.36
C ARG A 145 -1.10 -13.30 -5.65
N CYS A 146 -1.77 -13.26 -6.80
CA CYS A 146 -1.12 -13.35 -8.11
C CYS A 146 -1.13 -12.01 -8.86
N THR A 147 -2.29 -11.35 -8.96
CA THR A 147 -2.49 -10.24 -9.92
C THR A 147 -2.06 -8.87 -9.40
N GLY A 148 -1.95 -8.68 -8.08
CA GLY A 148 -1.78 -7.34 -7.50
C GLY A 148 -3.00 -6.43 -7.68
N TYR A 149 -4.17 -6.98 -8.02
CA TYR A 149 -5.48 -6.32 -8.17
C TYR A 149 -5.64 -5.33 -9.34
N VAL A 150 -4.56 -4.82 -9.94
CA VAL A 150 -4.62 -3.79 -10.99
C VAL A 150 -5.58 -4.17 -12.13
N GLY A 151 -5.39 -5.36 -12.73
CA GLY A 151 -6.25 -5.84 -13.82
C GLY A 151 -7.70 -6.13 -13.39
N ILE A 152 -7.91 -6.56 -12.14
CA ILE A 152 -9.25 -6.84 -11.60
C ILE A 152 -10.04 -5.54 -11.45
N VAL A 153 -9.41 -4.51 -10.87
CA VAL A 153 -10.03 -3.19 -10.70
C VAL A 153 -10.31 -2.55 -12.06
N ALA A 154 -9.37 -2.63 -13.00
CA ALA A 154 -9.55 -2.15 -14.37
C ALA A 154 -10.73 -2.85 -15.08
N ALA A 155 -10.85 -4.17 -14.95
CA ALA A 155 -11.97 -4.91 -15.53
C ALA A 155 -13.34 -4.48 -14.95
N ILE A 156 -13.42 -4.28 -13.63
CA ILE A 156 -14.67 -3.81 -12.99
C ILE A 156 -15.02 -2.40 -13.46
N ALA A 157 -14.05 -1.48 -13.46
CA ALA A 157 -14.23 -0.11 -13.92
C ALA A 157 -14.69 -0.06 -15.38
N GLN A 158 -14.07 -0.88 -16.25
CA GLN A 158 -14.47 -1.00 -17.66
C GLN A 158 -15.95 -1.40 -17.79
N VAL A 159 -16.40 -2.44 -17.09
CA VAL A 159 -17.79 -2.91 -17.22
C VAL A 159 -18.80 -1.91 -16.65
N ILE A 160 -18.43 -1.15 -15.59
CA ILE A 160 -19.26 -0.03 -15.12
C ILE A 160 -19.42 1.03 -16.22
N GLU A 161 -18.33 1.42 -16.88
CA GLU A 161 -18.39 2.38 -17.99
C GLU A 161 -19.19 1.85 -19.19
N GLU A 162 -19.00 0.60 -19.58
CA GLU A 162 -19.79 -0.04 -20.64
C GLU A 162 -21.28 -0.05 -20.33
N ARG A 163 -21.66 -0.42 -19.09
CA ARG A 163 -23.04 -0.42 -18.61
C ARG A 163 -23.67 0.98 -18.74
N LYS A 164 -22.93 2.02 -18.33
CA LYS A 164 -23.38 3.42 -18.47
C LYS A 164 -23.52 3.84 -19.92
N ALA A 165 -22.55 3.51 -20.76
CA ALA A 165 -22.58 3.83 -22.20
C ALA A 165 -23.79 3.19 -22.91
N LEU A 166 -24.25 2.03 -22.43
CA LEU A 166 -25.45 1.36 -22.91
C LEU A 166 -26.76 1.89 -22.31
N GLY A 167 -26.70 2.84 -21.39
CA GLY A 167 -27.88 3.39 -20.71
C GLY A 167 -28.57 2.40 -19.77
N ILE A 168 -27.87 1.36 -19.32
CA ILE A 168 -28.42 0.37 -18.39
C ILE A 168 -28.34 0.93 -16.96
N ALA A 169 -29.49 1.14 -16.31
CA ALA A 169 -29.56 1.69 -14.96
C ALA A 169 -28.90 0.78 -13.92
N SER A 170 -28.44 1.38 -12.82
CA SER A 170 -27.97 0.63 -11.64
C SER A 170 -29.18 -0.03 -10.98
N THR A 171 -29.12 -1.33 -10.74
CA THR A 171 -30.26 -2.12 -10.20
C THR A 171 -30.05 -2.52 -8.75
N GLY A 172 -28.81 -2.49 -8.26
CA GLY A 172 -28.46 -2.91 -6.92
C GLY A 172 -28.71 -1.83 -5.88
N ALA A 173 -29.20 -2.22 -4.71
CA ALA A 173 -29.41 -1.29 -3.60
C ALA A 173 -28.08 -0.64 -3.16
N ALA A 174 -28.11 0.68 -2.96
CA ALA A 174 -26.97 1.39 -2.36
C ALA A 174 -26.70 0.82 -0.96
N ARG A 175 -25.48 0.31 -0.74
CA ARG A 175 -25.02 -0.12 0.58
C ARG A 175 -24.31 1.05 1.24
N SER A 176 -24.76 1.41 2.45
CA SER A 176 -24.05 2.37 3.28
C SER A 176 -22.61 1.90 3.44
N PRO A 177 -21.61 2.77 3.21
CA PRO A 177 -20.23 2.44 3.56
C PRO A 177 -20.23 1.97 5.01
N ARG A 178 -19.64 0.80 5.28
CA ARG A 178 -19.34 0.46 6.67
C ARG A 178 -18.42 1.58 7.17
N PRO A 179 -18.65 2.17 8.35
CA PRO A 179 -17.70 3.11 8.91
C PRO A 179 -16.32 2.47 8.82
N GLU A 180 -15.33 3.22 8.31
CA GLU A 180 -13.96 2.72 8.27
C GLU A 180 -13.67 2.15 9.65
N THR A 181 -13.38 0.84 9.70
CA THR A 181 -12.87 0.27 10.93
C THR A 181 -11.60 1.05 11.17
N THR A 182 -11.59 1.91 12.19
CA THR A 182 -10.40 2.61 12.67
C THR A 182 -9.46 1.59 13.34
N GLY A 183 -9.14 0.53 12.60
CA GLY A 183 -8.07 -0.40 12.90
C GLY A 183 -6.80 0.37 12.73
N PHE A 184 -6.40 1.04 13.82
CA PHE A 184 -5.30 1.98 13.93
C PHE A 184 -5.64 3.40 13.44
N THR A 185 -6.07 4.25 14.38
CA THR A 185 -5.80 5.69 14.25
C THR A 185 -4.28 5.83 14.20
N PRO A 186 -3.70 6.46 13.17
CA PRO A 186 -2.28 6.83 13.20
C PRO A 186 -2.06 7.58 14.51
N PHE A 187 -1.33 6.97 15.44
CA PHE A 187 -0.83 7.76 16.55
C PHE A 187 0.25 8.64 15.94
N ASP A 188 0.21 9.94 16.22
CA ASP A 188 1.42 10.74 16.10
C ASP A 188 2.45 10.02 16.97
N ALA A 189 3.44 9.40 16.33
CA ALA A 189 4.60 8.94 17.05
C ALA A 189 5.09 10.17 17.82
N ALA A 190 5.04 10.11 19.15
CA ALA A 190 5.65 11.11 20.00
C ALA A 190 7.16 11.00 19.82
N ILE A 191 7.62 11.46 18.65
CA ILE A 191 9.00 11.81 18.38
C ILE A 191 9.18 13.06 19.23
N THR A 192 9.66 12.85 20.45
CA THR A 192 9.87 13.91 21.45
C THR A 192 10.90 14.94 21.00
N ASP A 193 11.60 14.66 19.89
CA ASP A 193 12.53 15.56 19.22
C ASP A 193 12.13 15.80 17.76
N LYS A 194 10.85 16.10 17.48
CA LYS A 194 10.52 16.68 16.17
C LYS A 194 11.21 18.06 16.12
N PRO A 195 12.14 18.32 15.19
CA PRO A 195 12.73 19.65 15.06
C PRO A 195 11.61 20.66 14.84
N VAL A 196 11.78 21.88 15.35
CA VAL A 196 10.99 23.03 14.90
C VAL A 196 11.38 23.24 13.43
N THR A 197 10.61 22.61 12.54
CA THR A 197 10.96 22.44 11.13
C THR A 197 10.89 23.77 10.38
N ALA A 198 12.00 24.13 9.74
CA ALA A 198 11.98 24.72 8.42
C ALA A 198 11.00 23.91 7.52
N ALA A 199 10.08 24.60 6.85
CA ALA A 199 8.98 23.97 6.15
C ALA A 199 9.48 23.22 4.90
N VAL A 200 9.42 21.88 4.92
CA VAL A 200 9.53 21.03 3.73
C VAL A 200 8.11 20.87 3.17
N SER A 201 7.90 21.21 1.90
CA SER A 201 6.61 20.98 1.25
C SER A 201 6.37 19.48 1.08
N SER A 202 5.17 19.02 1.42
CA SER A 202 4.73 17.67 1.07
C SER A 202 4.59 17.57 -0.45
N GLY A 203 5.08 16.48 -1.06
CA GLY A 203 4.89 16.22 -2.48
C GLY A 203 4.63 14.74 -2.76
N THR A 204 4.36 14.42 -4.02
CA THR A 204 4.04 13.05 -4.47
C THR A 204 5.23 12.45 -5.20
N VAL A 205 5.60 11.19 -4.90
CA VAL A 205 6.52 10.39 -5.73
C VAL A 205 5.81 9.99 -7.02
N THR A 206 6.40 10.33 -8.16
CA THR A 206 5.98 9.85 -9.49
C THR A 206 6.93 8.76 -9.98
N VAL A 207 6.48 7.97 -10.97
CA VAL A 207 7.35 7.02 -11.67
C VAL A 207 7.50 7.50 -13.11
N GLU A 208 8.72 7.83 -13.52
CA GLU A 208 9.07 8.34 -14.85
C GLU A 208 10.15 7.43 -15.46
N ASP A 209 9.89 6.78 -16.59
CA ASP A 209 10.82 5.88 -17.27
C ASP A 209 11.48 4.80 -16.37
N GLY A 210 10.72 4.30 -15.38
CA GLY A 210 11.20 3.30 -14.42
C GLY A 210 12.06 3.85 -13.28
N TRP A 211 12.16 5.17 -13.16
CA TRP A 211 12.75 5.88 -12.03
C TRP A 211 11.66 6.39 -11.11
N SER A 212 11.89 6.27 -9.81
CA SER A 212 11.08 6.97 -8.82
C SER A 212 11.58 8.39 -8.70
N VAL A 213 10.72 9.36 -8.98
CA VAL A 213 11.05 10.77 -9.01
C VAL A 213 10.33 11.47 -7.86
N VAL A 214 11.11 12.21 -7.09
CA VAL A 214 10.65 12.95 -5.91
C VAL A 214 11.04 14.40 -6.06
N LYS A 215 10.06 15.29 -6.03
CA LYS A 215 10.27 16.74 -6.05
C LYS A 215 9.76 17.33 -4.75
N ARG A 216 10.58 18.19 -4.14
CA ARG A 216 10.32 18.83 -2.84
C ARG A 216 10.82 20.26 -2.87
N GLU A 217 10.12 21.12 -2.14
CA GLU A 217 10.54 22.49 -1.87
C GLU A 217 10.92 22.59 -0.40
N VAL A 218 12.10 23.11 -0.11
CA VAL A 218 12.62 23.27 1.25
C VAL A 218 12.84 24.74 1.52
N THR A 219 12.30 25.26 2.63
CA THR A 219 12.58 26.64 3.06
C THR A 219 13.66 26.66 4.15
N LEU A 220 14.72 27.45 3.96
CA LEU A 220 15.76 27.71 4.98
C LEU A 220 15.74 29.18 5.39
N VAL A 221 15.89 29.47 6.69
CA VAL A 221 15.94 30.84 7.25
C VAL A 221 17.34 31.47 7.15
N HIS A 222 18.00 31.24 6.02
CA HIS A 222 19.32 31.78 5.69
C HIS A 222 19.31 32.39 4.29
N SER A 223 20.21 33.34 4.03
CA SER A 223 20.30 34.01 2.74
C SER A 223 20.73 33.05 1.61
N PRO A 224 20.30 33.27 0.36
CA PRO A 224 20.64 32.37 -0.76
C PRO A 224 22.15 32.19 -0.94
N MET A 225 22.94 33.22 -0.66
CA MET A 225 24.40 33.14 -0.71
C MET A 225 24.98 32.25 0.39
N ALA A 226 24.46 32.33 1.62
CA ALA A 226 24.93 31.49 2.72
C ALA A 226 24.56 30.03 2.49
N VAL A 227 23.33 29.78 2.02
CA VAL A 227 22.87 28.44 1.64
C VAL A 227 23.69 27.91 0.46
N TRP A 228 23.93 28.70 -0.58
CA TRP A 228 24.76 28.29 -1.73
C TRP A 228 26.16 27.90 -1.30
N LYS A 229 26.83 28.72 -0.48
CA LYS A 229 28.17 28.42 0.03
C LYS A 229 28.25 27.08 0.79
N HIS A 230 27.17 26.70 1.47
CA HIS A 230 27.09 25.40 2.16
C HIS A 230 26.79 24.26 1.17
N PHE A 231 25.84 24.47 0.25
CA PHE A 231 25.42 23.44 -0.70
C PHE A 231 26.46 23.14 -1.78
N SER A 232 27.35 24.08 -2.10
CA SER A 232 28.47 23.86 -3.01
C SER A 232 29.64 23.09 -2.41
N ASP A 233 29.67 22.90 -1.08
CA ASP A 233 30.62 22.03 -0.39
C ASP A 233 30.00 20.64 -0.17
N LEU A 234 30.41 19.67 -0.99
CA LEU A 234 29.91 18.29 -0.90
C LEU A 234 30.13 17.67 0.48
N GLY A 235 31.25 17.97 1.13
CA GLY A 235 31.56 17.46 2.46
C GLY A 235 30.61 18.02 3.52
N ALA A 236 30.32 19.32 3.46
CA ALA A 236 29.39 19.99 4.35
C ALA A 236 27.94 19.47 4.18
N VAL A 237 27.50 19.26 2.92
CA VAL A 237 26.19 18.67 2.61
C VAL A 237 26.09 17.24 3.09
N ALA A 238 27.09 16.41 2.79
CA ALA A 238 27.10 15.00 3.17
C ALA A 238 27.08 14.81 4.69
N ALA A 239 27.76 15.70 5.44
CA ALA A 239 27.73 15.69 6.90
C ALA A 239 26.33 15.96 7.47
N CYS A 240 25.50 16.74 6.78
CA CYS A 240 24.13 17.02 7.22
C CYS A 240 23.14 15.87 6.89
N LEU A 241 23.52 14.96 5.98
CA LEU A 241 22.65 13.89 5.49
C LEU A 241 22.66 12.67 6.43
N PRO A 242 21.53 12.28 7.04
CA PRO A 242 21.48 11.16 7.98
C PRO A 242 22.01 9.84 7.39
N GLY A 243 22.95 9.22 8.10
CA GLY A 243 23.51 7.92 7.73
C GLY A 243 24.46 7.94 6.54
N ALA A 244 24.71 9.09 5.93
CA ALA A 244 25.68 9.25 4.85
C ALA A 244 27.08 9.54 5.41
N SER A 245 28.10 9.05 4.72
CA SER A 245 29.47 9.49 4.95
C SER A 245 30.30 9.32 3.68
N LEU A 246 31.25 10.24 3.50
CA LEU A 246 32.22 10.19 2.42
C LEU A 246 33.48 9.49 2.91
N SER A 247 33.94 8.48 2.18
CA SER A 247 35.23 7.83 2.43
C SER A 247 36.35 8.47 1.63
N LYS A 248 36.03 9.00 0.44
CA LYS A 248 36.95 9.75 -0.42
C LYS A 248 36.14 10.69 -1.29
N TYR A 249 36.60 11.92 -1.50
CA TYR A 249 36.01 12.83 -2.47
C TYR A 249 37.08 13.83 -2.96
N ASP A 250 36.87 14.35 -4.16
CA ASP A 250 37.64 15.43 -4.77
C ASP A 250 36.67 16.47 -5.36
N ASP A 251 37.12 17.29 -6.31
CA ASP A 251 36.33 18.39 -6.89
C ASP A 251 35.14 17.94 -7.76
N SER A 252 35.05 16.67 -8.15
CA SER A 252 34.00 16.19 -9.06
C SER A 252 33.51 14.77 -8.80
N THR A 253 34.22 14.01 -7.97
CA THR A 253 33.90 12.62 -7.68
C THR A 253 33.89 12.35 -6.19
N PHE A 254 33.12 11.33 -5.80
CA PHE A 254 33.08 10.86 -4.43
C PHE A 254 32.90 9.35 -4.35
N ALA A 255 33.36 8.78 -3.24
CA ALA A 255 33.06 7.45 -2.77
C ALA A 255 32.63 7.55 -1.30
N GLY A 256 31.68 6.71 -0.92
CA GLY A 256 31.10 6.79 0.41
C GLY A 256 30.13 5.67 0.68
N HIS A 257 29.36 5.83 1.74
CA HIS A 257 28.26 4.94 2.04
C HIS A 257 27.08 5.69 2.65
N VAL A 258 25.91 5.12 2.46
CA VAL A 258 24.68 5.54 3.13
C VAL A 258 24.07 4.36 3.85
N SER A 259 23.80 4.53 5.14
CA SER A 259 23.14 3.54 5.98
C SER A 259 21.70 3.98 6.23
N VAL A 260 20.75 3.11 5.90
CA VAL A 260 19.32 3.38 6.09
C VAL A 260 18.70 2.24 6.89
N ALA A 261 17.94 2.58 7.93
CA ALA A 261 17.23 1.63 8.77
C ALA A 261 15.71 1.83 8.70
N PHE A 262 15.00 0.76 8.38
CA PHE A 262 13.55 0.64 8.33
C PHE A 262 13.08 -0.44 9.31
N GLY A 263 12.83 -0.04 10.56
CA GLY A 263 12.43 -0.99 11.60
C GLY A 263 13.49 -2.08 11.80
N PRO A 264 13.18 -3.38 11.57
CA PRO A 264 14.16 -4.46 11.71
C PRO A 264 15.13 -4.59 10.52
N ILE A 265 14.91 -3.85 9.42
CA ILE A 265 15.74 -3.93 8.22
C ILE A 265 16.75 -2.80 8.24
N ALA A 266 18.04 -3.10 8.15
CA ALA A 266 19.10 -2.12 7.96
C ALA A 266 19.85 -2.44 6.67
N ALA A 267 19.98 -1.45 5.79
CA ALA A 267 20.74 -1.56 4.54
C ALA A 267 21.91 -0.57 4.59
N LYS A 268 23.07 -1.00 4.10
CA LYS A 268 24.24 -0.14 3.98
C LYS A 268 24.73 -0.18 2.53
N PHE A 269 24.44 0.87 1.79
CA PHE A 269 24.87 1.01 0.41
C PHE A 269 26.25 1.65 0.38
N GLU A 270 27.22 0.93 -0.17
CA GLU A 270 28.55 1.44 -0.48
C GLU A 270 28.59 1.78 -1.96
N GLY A 271 29.06 2.98 -2.29
CA GLY A 271 28.90 3.52 -3.62
C GLY A 271 29.87 4.63 -3.98
N GLU A 272 29.81 5.01 -5.24
CA GLU A 272 30.60 6.05 -5.86
C GLU A 272 29.71 6.91 -6.77
N GLY A 273 30.14 8.13 -7.03
CA GLY A 273 29.37 9.07 -7.82
C GLY A 273 30.17 10.29 -8.26
N THR A 274 29.46 11.16 -8.95
CA THR A 274 29.97 12.46 -9.38
C THR A 274 29.08 13.58 -8.87
N TYR A 275 29.64 14.77 -8.75
CA TYR A 275 28.87 15.97 -8.48
C TYR A 275 29.37 17.14 -9.32
N ASP A 276 28.47 18.06 -9.62
CA ASP A 276 28.77 19.30 -10.30
C ASP A 276 27.92 20.43 -9.70
N THR A 277 28.49 21.63 -9.70
CA THR A 277 27.85 22.84 -9.20
C THR A 277 28.07 23.98 -10.18
N ASN A 278 27.07 24.84 -10.34
CA ASN A 278 27.14 26.05 -11.15
C ASN A 278 26.80 27.26 -10.29
N ASP A 279 27.82 28.10 -10.05
CA ASP A 279 27.72 29.31 -9.24
C ASP A 279 26.80 30.38 -9.85
N GLU A 280 26.74 30.48 -11.18
CA GLU A 280 25.92 31.49 -11.87
C GLU A 280 24.43 31.19 -11.72
N SER A 281 24.04 29.92 -11.83
CA SER A 281 22.64 29.49 -11.70
C SER A 281 22.25 29.04 -10.30
N GLN A 282 23.21 28.95 -9.37
CA GLN A 282 23.02 28.36 -8.03
C GLN A 282 22.34 26.99 -8.09
N THR A 283 22.83 26.14 -8.98
CA THR A 283 22.34 24.77 -9.20
C THR A 283 23.42 23.75 -8.94
N GLY A 284 23.08 22.63 -8.33
CA GLY A 284 23.98 21.49 -8.24
C GLY A 284 23.32 20.18 -8.66
N ARG A 285 24.15 19.23 -9.07
CA ARG A 285 23.75 17.87 -9.42
C ARG A 285 24.70 16.87 -8.79
N VAL A 286 24.15 15.78 -8.30
CA VAL A 286 24.88 14.65 -7.72
C VAL A 286 24.33 13.39 -8.37
N THR A 287 25.19 12.58 -8.96
CA THR A 287 24.81 11.27 -9.50
C THR A 287 25.63 10.19 -8.82
N GLY A 288 25.04 9.03 -8.57
CA GLY A 288 25.75 7.98 -7.87
C GLY A 288 25.10 6.61 -8.02
N ARG A 289 25.91 5.60 -7.76
CA ARG A 289 25.50 4.20 -7.72
C ARG A 289 26.12 3.51 -6.51
N GLY A 290 25.38 2.56 -5.94
CA GLY A 290 25.86 1.80 -4.79
C GLY A 290 25.28 0.40 -4.73
N LYS A 291 25.93 -0.46 -3.96
CA LYS A 291 25.45 -1.82 -3.65
C LYS A 291 25.41 -2.02 -2.15
N ASP A 292 24.41 -2.78 -1.69
CA ASP A 292 24.35 -3.18 -0.29
C ASP A 292 25.46 -4.20 0.03
N ARG A 293 25.87 -4.30 1.30
CA ARG A 293 26.98 -5.13 1.80
C ARG A 293 26.82 -6.63 1.49
N GLY A 294 25.61 -7.10 1.17
CA GLY A 294 25.34 -8.45 0.67
C GLY A 294 25.29 -8.61 -0.86
N GLY A 295 25.42 -7.52 -1.63
CA GLY A 295 25.37 -7.50 -3.10
C GLY A 295 24.01 -7.83 -3.72
N GLN A 296 23.00 -8.15 -2.91
CA GLN A 296 21.66 -8.57 -3.35
C GLN A 296 20.75 -7.40 -3.71
N SER A 297 21.21 -6.17 -3.53
CA SER A 297 20.50 -4.97 -3.95
C SER A 297 21.48 -3.90 -4.43
N ALA A 298 21.07 -3.18 -5.46
CA ALA A 298 21.81 -2.08 -6.05
C ALA A 298 20.91 -0.85 -6.13
N VAL A 299 21.49 0.32 -5.93
CA VAL A 299 20.82 1.60 -6.05
C VAL A 299 21.55 2.47 -7.05
N GLU A 300 20.79 3.17 -7.87
CA GLU A 300 21.26 4.25 -8.73
C GLU A 300 20.42 5.47 -8.42
N GLY A 301 21.05 6.63 -8.33
CA GLY A 301 20.39 7.86 -7.90
C GLY A 301 20.97 9.09 -8.58
N GLU A 302 20.10 10.07 -8.79
CA GLU A 302 20.45 11.40 -9.23
C GLU A 302 19.66 12.41 -8.42
N LEU A 303 20.38 13.34 -7.80
CA LEU A 303 19.86 14.47 -7.06
C LEU A 303 20.23 15.74 -7.83
N SER A 304 19.27 16.63 -8.02
CA SER A 304 19.52 18.00 -8.44
C SER A 304 18.86 18.96 -7.48
N TYR A 305 19.48 20.13 -7.32
CA TYR A 305 18.92 21.20 -6.50
C TYR A 305 19.14 22.57 -7.13
N THR A 306 18.23 23.49 -6.83
CA THR A 306 18.30 24.90 -7.24
C THR A 306 17.98 25.77 -6.04
N ILE A 307 18.82 26.77 -5.77
CA ILE A 307 18.62 27.71 -4.66
C ILE A 307 18.04 29.01 -5.20
N ARG A 308 16.95 29.49 -4.59
CA ARG A 308 16.25 30.72 -4.97
C ARG A 308 15.91 31.56 -3.74
N PRO A 309 15.78 32.89 -3.86
CA PRO A 309 15.26 33.73 -2.78
C PRO A 309 13.83 33.37 -2.41
N ALA A 310 13.51 33.35 -1.11
CA ALA A 310 12.13 33.17 -0.65
C ALA A 310 11.32 34.46 -0.81
N SER A 311 10.03 34.34 -1.15
CA SER A 311 9.13 35.48 -1.36
C SER A 311 8.82 36.30 -0.08
N GLN A 312 9.08 35.74 1.12
CA GLN A 312 8.72 36.32 2.43
C GLN A 312 9.91 36.79 3.29
N GLY A 313 10.95 37.35 2.68
CA GLY A 313 11.97 38.14 3.39
C GLY A 313 13.38 37.99 2.82
N PRO A 314 14.22 39.04 2.89
CA PRO A 314 15.53 39.09 2.23
C PRO A 314 16.60 38.15 2.82
N GLN A 315 16.24 37.35 3.82
CA GLN A 315 17.15 36.48 4.58
C GLN A 315 16.71 35.00 4.57
N ALA A 316 15.74 34.63 3.73
CA ALA A 316 15.28 33.26 3.59
C ALA A 316 15.47 32.75 2.15
N SER A 317 15.67 31.44 2.03
CA SER A 317 15.93 30.76 0.76
C SER A 317 14.97 29.60 0.57
N ILE A 318 14.65 29.34 -0.68
CA ILE A 318 13.97 28.14 -1.14
C ILE A 318 15.00 27.27 -1.85
N VAL A 319 15.06 26.00 -1.49
CA VAL A 319 15.83 24.97 -2.18
C VAL A 319 14.85 24.03 -2.85
N ASP A 320 14.77 24.10 -4.18
CA ASP A 320 14.07 23.09 -4.97
C ASP A 320 14.95 21.86 -5.04
N VAL A 321 14.46 20.71 -4.59
CA VAL A 321 15.19 19.44 -4.63
C VAL A 321 14.42 18.46 -5.51
N SER A 322 15.11 17.89 -6.49
CA SER A 322 14.62 16.79 -7.30
C SER A 322 15.53 15.60 -7.13
N PHE A 323 15.00 14.51 -6.61
CA PHE A 323 15.72 13.26 -6.45
C PHE A 323 15.04 12.18 -7.27
N ARG A 324 15.77 11.55 -8.18
CA ARG A 324 15.31 10.36 -8.88
C ARG A 324 16.20 9.18 -8.56
N PHE A 325 15.60 8.02 -8.32
CA PHE A 325 16.35 6.83 -7.98
C PHE A 325 15.71 5.55 -8.49
N ARG A 326 16.53 4.50 -8.56
CA ARG A 326 16.11 3.16 -8.93
C ARG A 326 16.81 2.15 -8.03
N ILE A 327 16.02 1.29 -7.38
CA ILE A 327 16.54 0.19 -6.55
C ILE A 327 16.23 -1.13 -7.25
N GLN A 328 17.26 -1.96 -7.41
CA GLN A 328 17.16 -3.30 -7.97
C GLN A 328 17.49 -4.36 -6.93
N GLY A 329 16.97 -5.57 -7.11
CA GLY A 329 17.20 -6.71 -6.21
C GLY A 329 16.12 -6.83 -5.13
N MET A 330 16.44 -7.48 -4.01
CA MET A 330 15.48 -7.77 -2.95
C MET A 330 14.85 -6.51 -2.34
N LEU A 331 15.62 -5.42 -2.25
CA LEU A 331 15.12 -4.13 -1.76
C LEU A 331 14.30 -3.35 -2.80
N GLY A 332 14.16 -3.84 -4.04
CA GLY A 332 13.28 -3.23 -5.04
C GLY A 332 11.80 -3.23 -4.63
N GLN A 333 11.40 -4.12 -3.70
CA GLN A 333 10.05 -4.17 -3.13
C GLN A 333 9.69 -2.91 -2.31
N PHE A 334 10.68 -2.10 -1.92
CA PHE A 334 10.50 -0.87 -1.15
C PHE A 334 10.17 0.34 -2.02
N ASN A 335 10.09 0.18 -3.34
CA ASN A 335 9.74 1.26 -4.26
C ASN A 335 8.23 1.61 -4.28
N ARG A 336 7.53 1.37 -3.16
CA ARG A 336 6.10 1.69 -3.02
C ARG A 336 5.95 3.20 -2.74
N PRO A 337 5.17 3.95 -3.54
CA PRO A 337 5.09 5.40 -3.43
C PRO A 337 4.79 5.92 -2.02
N GLU A 338 3.94 5.24 -1.26
CA GLU A 338 3.55 5.65 0.09
C GLU A 338 4.68 5.51 1.12
N LEU A 339 5.46 4.43 1.02
CA LEU A 339 6.61 4.20 1.90
C LEU A 339 7.77 5.13 1.54
N VAL A 340 7.99 5.36 0.25
CA VAL A 340 9.03 6.28 -0.23
C VAL A 340 8.73 7.71 0.20
N ASN A 341 7.49 8.19 0.09
CA ASN A 341 7.11 9.53 0.52
C ASN A 341 7.44 9.77 2.01
N GLY A 342 6.95 8.89 2.90
CA GLY A 342 7.20 9.04 4.34
C GLY A 342 8.69 8.96 4.70
N PHE A 343 9.46 8.15 3.97
CA PHE A 343 10.90 8.06 4.16
C PHE A 343 11.65 9.32 3.69
N VAL A 344 11.35 9.79 2.48
CA VAL A 344 11.99 10.99 1.93
C VAL A 344 11.68 12.21 2.77
N ASP A 345 10.43 12.36 3.22
CA ASP A 345 10.03 13.47 4.08
C ASP A 345 10.78 13.42 5.43
N TYR A 346 11.02 12.23 5.98
CA TYR A 346 11.83 12.06 7.20
C TYR A 346 13.31 12.44 6.97
N ILE A 347 13.95 11.91 5.94
CA ILE A 347 15.37 12.19 5.64
C ILE A 347 15.56 13.67 5.34
N LEU A 348 14.67 14.28 4.55
CA LEU A 348 14.73 15.71 4.25
C LEU A 348 14.49 16.54 5.51
N GLY A 349 13.54 16.17 6.37
CA GLY A 349 13.32 16.89 7.64
C GLY A 349 14.57 16.93 8.53
N GLU A 350 15.25 15.79 8.69
CA GLU A 350 16.50 15.70 9.46
C GLU A 350 17.66 16.45 8.78
N PHE A 351 17.81 16.29 7.46
CA PHE A 351 18.82 16.99 6.67
C PHE A 351 18.68 18.50 6.81
N VAL A 352 17.46 19.01 6.69
CA VAL A 352 17.15 20.44 6.81
C VAL A 352 17.43 20.96 8.20
N ALA A 353 17.07 20.21 9.24
CA ALA A 353 17.38 20.58 10.62
C ALA A 353 18.91 20.64 10.87
N ASN A 354 19.68 19.74 10.26
CA ASN A 354 21.14 19.76 10.34
C ASN A 354 21.74 20.95 9.57
N CYS A 355 21.26 21.24 8.36
CA CYS A 355 21.70 22.40 7.60
C CYS A 355 21.42 23.71 8.35
N ASP A 356 20.23 23.88 8.91
CA ASP A 356 19.84 25.06 9.69
C ASP A 356 20.73 25.22 10.94
N SER A 357 21.01 24.12 11.65
CA SER A 357 21.93 24.09 12.78
C SER A 357 23.33 24.54 12.38
N VAL A 358 23.91 23.95 11.34
CA VAL A 358 25.28 24.25 10.88
C VAL A 358 25.39 25.69 10.35
N LEU A 359 24.40 26.14 9.56
CA LEU A 359 24.35 27.51 9.04
C LEU A 359 24.18 28.55 10.16
N SER A 360 23.60 28.15 11.29
CA SER A 360 23.51 28.95 12.52
C SER A 360 24.74 28.85 13.44
N GLY A 361 25.77 28.09 13.05
CA GLY A 361 27.01 27.90 13.83
C GLY A 361 26.93 26.80 14.90
N GLY A 362 25.92 25.94 14.85
CA GLY A 362 25.75 24.76 15.70
C GLY A 362 26.43 23.50 15.15
N GLU A 363 26.24 22.39 15.86
CA GLU A 363 26.75 21.07 15.47
C GLU A 363 25.67 20.23 14.73
N VAL A 364 26.13 19.27 13.92
CA VAL A 364 25.26 18.26 13.28
C VAL A 364 24.72 17.31 14.34
N ARG A 365 23.41 17.02 14.30
CA ARG A 365 22.82 16.00 15.16
C ARG A 365 23.03 14.62 14.56
N GLU A 366 23.65 13.71 15.30
CA GLU A 366 23.71 12.31 14.92
C GLU A 366 22.30 11.70 14.93
N SER A 367 21.80 11.36 13.75
CA SER A 367 20.54 10.61 13.61
C SER A 367 20.73 9.19 14.14
N LYS A 368 20.00 8.82 15.21
CA LYS A 368 20.01 7.46 15.78
C LYS A 368 19.23 6.43 14.92
N GLY A 369 18.79 6.82 13.72
CA GLY A 369 17.88 6.03 12.91
C GLY A 369 16.51 5.82 13.57
N ILE A 370 15.54 5.33 12.81
CA ILE A 370 14.21 4.99 13.34
C ILE A 370 14.32 3.65 14.07
N SER A 371 14.62 3.69 15.37
CA SER A 371 14.71 2.48 16.21
C SER A 371 13.36 1.76 16.28
N ALA A 372 13.33 0.49 15.82
CA ALA A 372 12.20 -0.41 16.03
C ALA A 372 11.80 -0.53 17.51
N PHE A 373 12.77 -0.44 18.42
CA PHE A 373 12.54 -0.50 19.85
C PHE A 373 11.88 0.78 20.39
N ALA A 374 12.20 1.95 19.81
CA ALA A 374 11.54 3.21 20.14
C ALA A 374 10.07 3.20 19.68
N MET A 375 9.77 2.63 18.51
CA MET A 375 8.39 2.43 18.04
C MET A 375 7.61 1.46 18.95
N ILE A 376 8.20 0.32 19.31
CA ILE A 376 7.56 -0.65 20.23
C ILE A 376 7.33 -0.02 21.61
N ARG A 377 8.31 0.73 22.14
CA ARG A 377 8.18 1.41 23.42
C ARG A 377 7.12 2.52 23.40
N ALA A 378 6.96 3.24 22.29
CA ALA A 378 5.88 4.21 22.11
C ALA A 378 4.50 3.53 22.12
N VAL A 379 4.37 2.38 21.44
CA VAL A 379 3.14 1.58 21.39
C VAL A 379 2.80 0.95 22.75
N VAL A 380 3.79 0.41 23.45
CA VAL A 380 3.60 -0.19 24.78
C VAL A 380 3.34 0.89 25.83
N GLY A 381 4.03 2.03 25.75
CA GLY A 381 3.85 3.18 26.63
C GLY A 381 2.48 3.84 26.48
N SER A 382 1.94 3.95 25.27
CA SER A 382 0.60 4.50 25.04
C SER A 382 -0.50 3.55 25.54
N LYS A 383 -0.34 2.24 25.36
CA LYS A 383 -1.25 1.23 25.93
C LYS A 383 -1.23 1.19 27.45
N LEU A 384 -0.06 1.32 28.07
CA LEU A 384 0.06 1.42 29.54
C LEU A 384 -0.57 2.72 30.07
N LYS A 385 -0.35 3.87 29.42
CA LYS A 385 -1.04 5.12 29.79
C LYS A 385 -2.56 5.03 29.61
N SER A 386 -3.05 4.32 28.60
CA SER A 386 -4.49 4.06 28.42
C SER A 386 -5.07 3.12 29.48
N LEU A 387 -4.28 2.19 30.02
CA LEU A 387 -4.69 1.26 31.07
C LEU A 387 -4.64 1.88 32.48
N PHE A 388 -3.73 2.81 32.72
CA PHE A 388 -3.52 3.43 34.04
C PHE A 388 -3.98 4.90 34.13
N GLY A 389 -4.34 5.53 33.01
CA GLY A 389 -4.84 6.90 32.91
C GLY A 389 -6.37 6.96 32.88
N ARG A 390 -7.01 6.50 33.95
CA ARG A 390 -8.34 6.98 34.34
C ARG A 390 -8.17 7.76 35.64
N ASN A 391 -8.03 9.07 35.48
CA ASN A 391 -8.64 10.12 36.32
C ASN A 391 -8.55 11.44 35.57
#